data_AF-X1GBH6-F1
#
_entry.id   AF-X1GBH6-F1
#
_cell.length_a   1.000
_cell.length_b   1.000
_cell.length_c   1.000
_cell.angle_alpha   90.00
_cell.angle_beta   90.00
_cell.angle_gamma   90.00
#
_symmetry.space_group_name_H-M   'P 1'
#
loop_
_entity.id
_entity.type
_entity.pdbx_description
1 polymer ?
#
loop_
_entity_poly.entity_id
_entity_poly.type
_entity_poly.pdbx_seq_one_letter_code
_entity_poly.pdbx_strand_id
1 'polypeptide(L)'
;MMIPDVKQKWANSINVVTIGATKEAGGTRSHTVSIGGATALPFLHFEGKIPYKPVVAMEILDIVPEDWHPLLGSYFSDVWNDPVLWAKKCVEEYGADLICLR
;
A
#
# COMPACT_ATOMS: atom_id res chain seq x y z
N MET A 1 -31.92 30.87 2.21
CA MET A 1 -30.75 31.00 1.30
C MET A 1 -30.47 29.63 0.72
N MET A 2 -30.28 29.49 -0.59
CA MET A 2 -30.02 28.21 -1.25
C MET A 2 -28.50 27.96 -1.25
N ILE A 3 -28.06 26.77 -0.84
CA ILE A 3 -26.65 26.37 -0.94
C ILE A 3 -26.44 25.81 -2.35
N PRO A 4 -25.51 26.36 -3.15
CA PRO A 4 -25.25 25.87 -4.50
C PRO A 4 -24.58 24.49 -4.47
N ASP A 5 -24.86 23.66 -5.49
CA ASP A 5 -24.12 22.42 -5.70
C ASP A 5 -22.70 22.74 -6.19
N VAL A 6 -21.71 22.10 -5.57
CA VAL A 6 -20.28 22.31 -5.82
C VAL A 6 -19.62 21.10 -6.49
N LYS A 7 -20.39 20.05 -6.80
CA LYS A 7 -19.88 18.83 -7.43
C LYS A 7 -19.27 19.11 -8.80
N GLN A 8 -18.07 18.61 -9.02
CA GLN A 8 -17.43 18.63 -10.33
C GLN A 8 -17.65 17.32 -11.09
N LYS A 9 -17.63 17.41 -12.43
CA LYS A 9 -17.66 16.24 -13.32
C LYS A 9 -16.29 16.02 -13.92
N TRP A 10 -15.70 14.87 -13.61
CA TRP A 10 -14.39 14.46 -14.11
C TRP A 10 -14.55 13.56 -15.32
N ALA A 11 -13.88 13.87 -16.43
CA ALA A 11 -14.04 13.15 -17.69
C ALA A 11 -13.41 11.75 -17.69
N ASN A 12 -12.36 11.55 -16.89
CA ASN A 12 -11.57 10.32 -16.85
C ASN A 12 -11.39 9.83 -15.41
N SER A 13 -11.09 8.54 -15.25
CA SER A 13 -10.71 7.91 -13.99
C SER A 13 -9.23 7.55 -13.97
N ILE A 14 -8.66 7.40 -12.78
CA ILE A 14 -7.34 6.81 -12.61
C ILE A 14 -7.40 5.32 -12.98
N ASN A 15 -6.36 4.81 -13.63
CA ASN A 15 -6.25 3.39 -13.96
C ASN A 15 -6.29 2.53 -12.69
N VAL A 16 -6.89 1.35 -12.78
CA VAL A 16 -6.82 0.35 -11.72
C VAL A 16 -5.62 -0.56 -11.99
N VAL A 17 -4.77 -0.73 -10.99
CA VAL A 17 -3.64 -1.66 -11.03
C VAL A 17 -3.84 -2.68 -9.93
N THR A 18 -3.74 -3.96 -10.29
CA THR A 18 -3.79 -5.08 -9.34
C THR A 18 -2.40 -5.67 -9.16
N ILE A 19 -1.96 -5.76 -7.90
CA ILE A 19 -0.65 -6.24 -7.49
C ILE A 19 -0.81 -7.63 -6.85
N GLY A 20 0.01 -8.57 -7.30
CA GLY A 20 0.01 -9.96 -6.85
C GLY A 20 -0.88 -10.89 -7.70
N ALA A 21 -0.67 -12.20 -7.53
CA ALA A 21 -1.46 -13.24 -8.16
C ALA A 21 -1.65 -14.40 -7.17
N THR A 22 -2.89 -14.87 -7.03
CA THR A 22 -3.23 -16.04 -6.21
C THR A 22 -2.97 -17.34 -6.97
N LYS A 23 -3.14 -18.49 -6.30
CA LYS A 23 -2.95 -19.82 -6.89
C LYS A 23 -3.84 -20.03 -8.12
N GLU A 24 -5.07 -19.52 -8.10
CA GLU A 24 -6.03 -19.61 -9.20
C GLU A 24 -5.59 -18.79 -10.41
N ALA A 25 -4.83 -17.71 -10.19
CA ALA A 25 -4.24 -16.87 -11.22
C ALA A 25 -2.79 -17.26 -11.57
N GLY A 26 -2.32 -18.42 -11.10
CA GLY A 26 -0.97 -18.94 -11.39
C GLY A 26 0.16 -18.38 -10.51
N GLY A 27 -0.17 -17.64 -9.45
CA GLY A 27 0.80 -17.12 -8.48
C GLY A 27 0.81 -17.88 -7.15
N THR A 28 1.47 -17.30 -6.16
CA THR A 28 1.64 -17.90 -4.82
C THR A 28 1.13 -17.00 -3.69
N ARG A 29 0.56 -15.83 -4.00
CA ARG A 29 0.05 -14.90 -2.98
C ARG A 29 -1.27 -15.42 -2.42
N SER A 30 -1.52 -15.12 -1.14
CA SER A 30 -2.82 -15.45 -0.50
C SER A 30 -3.95 -14.55 -0.99
N HIS A 31 -3.65 -13.34 -1.45
CA HIS A 31 -4.59 -12.37 -1.97
C HIS A 31 -3.88 -11.38 -2.91
N THR A 32 -4.67 -10.54 -3.58
CA THR A 32 -4.21 -9.43 -4.44
C THR A 32 -4.60 -8.08 -3.84
N VAL A 33 -3.83 -7.03 -4.15
CA VAL A 33 -4.14 -5.65 -3.76
C VAL A 33 -4.40 -4.81 -5.01
N SER A 34 -5.56 -4.16 -5.09
CA SER A 34 -5.88 -3.24 -6.19
C SER A 34 -5.84 -1.80 -5.72
N ILE A 35 -5.27 -0.92 -6.54
CA ILE A 35 -5.13 0.52 -6.28
C ILE A 35 -5.62 1.33 -7.48
N GLY A 36 -5.96 2.61 -7.25
CA GLY A 36 -6.41 3.54 -8.29
C GLY A 36 -7.93 3.57 -8.45
N GLY A 37 -8.43 3.73 -9.68
CA GLY A 37 -9.87 3.75 -9.97
C GLY A 37 -10.63 4.99 -9.51
N ALA A 38 -9.97 5.98 -8.92
CA ALA A 38 -10.61 7.20 -8.43
C ALA A 38 -11.19 8.03 -9.58
N THR A 39 -12.39 8.59 -9.38
CA THR A 39 -13.11 9.45 -10.35
C THR A 39 -13.38 10.85 -9.79
N ALA A 40 -12.62 11.26 -8.78
CA ALA A 40 -12.68 12.57 -8.14
C ALA A 40 -11.32 12.90 -7.51
N LEU A 41 -11.18 14.12 -6.99
CA LEU A 41 -10.05 14.52 -6.17
C LEU A 41 -9.93 13.66 -4.90
N PRO A 42 -8.74 13.58 -4.27
CA PRO A 42 -8.50 12.73 -3.11
C PRO A 42 -9.54 12.93 -2.00
N PHE A 43 -10.21 11.83 -1.63
CA PHE A 43 -11.21 11.74 -0.56
C PHE A 43 -12.49 12.57 -0.75
N LEU A 44 -12.75 13.14 -1.94
CA LEU A 44 -14.00 13.85 -2.23
C LEU A 44 -15.13 12.90 -2.67
N HIS A 45 -15.55 12.03 -1.74
CA HIS A 45 -16.56 10.98 -2.00
C HIS A 45 -17.94 11.51 -2.43
N PHE A 46 -18.24 12.79 -2.19
CA PHE A 46 -19.52 13.39 -2.55
C PHE A 46 -19.68 13.64 -4.06
N GLU A 47 -18.57 13.68 -4.81
CA GLU A 47 -18.56 13.99 -6.25
C GLU A 47 -17.93 12.91 -7.13
N GLY A 48 -17.46 11.80 -6.55
CA GLY A 48 -16.97 10.67 -7.31
C GLY A 48 -16.73 9.42 -6.48
N LYS A 49 -16.33 8.35 -7.17
CA LYS A 49 -16.01 7.06 -6.57
C LYS A 49 -14.51 6.97 -6.32
N ILE A 50 -14.14 6.47 -5.16
CA ILE A 50 -12.75 6.15 -4.78
C ILE A 50 -12.79 4.70 -4.28
N PRO A 51 -12.76 3.71 -5.20
CA PRO A 51 -13.09 2.33 -4.88
C PRO A 51 -12.02 1.61 -4.05
N TYR A 52 -10.77 2.06 -4.14
CA TYR A 52 -9.64 1.47 -3.42
C TYR A 52 -9.02 2.50 -2.49
N LYS A 53 -8.84 2.11 -1.22
CA LYS A 53 -8.10 2.92 -0.24
C LYS A 53 -6.61 2.99 -0.63
N PRO A 54 -5.88 4.06 -0.26
CA PRO A 54 -4.43 4.03 -0.26
C PRO A 54 -3.91 2.86 0.60
N VAL A 55 -2.77 2.31 0.20
CA VAL A 55 -2.11 1.19 0.88
C VAL A 55 -0.67 1.55 1.23
N VAL A 56 -0.14 0.95 2.28
CA VAL A 56 1.23 1.21 2.75
C VAL A 56 2.10 -0.02 2.55
N ALA A 57 3.20 0.15 1.81
CA ALA A 57 4.25 -0.84 1.71
C ALA A 57 5.35 -0.53 2.72
N MET A 58 5.85 -1.54 3.43
CA MET A 58 7.03 -1.39 4.29
C MET A 58 8.28 -1.85 3.56
N GLU A 59 9.35 -1.07 3.69
CA GLU A 59 10.65 -1.36 3.10
C GLU A 59 11.36 -2.48 3.86
N ILE A 60 11.94 -3.41 3.10
CA ILE A 60 12.90 -4.40 3.58
C ILE A 60 14.12 -4.37 2.67
N LEU A 61 15.28 -4.67 3.23
CA LEU A 61 16.54 -4.77 2.50
C LEU A 61 17.04 -6.22 2.52
N ASP A 62 17.81 -6.60 1.51
CA ASP A 62 18.55 -7.86 1.48
C ASP A 62 19.88 -7.82 2.24
N ILE A 63 20.27 -6.63 2.71
CA ILE A 63 21.45 -6.35 3.54
C ILE A 63 21.06 -5.63 4.83
N VAL A 64 21.92 -5.76 5.85
CA VAL A 64 21.77 -5.00 7.10
C VAL A 64 21.99 -3.50 6.81
N PRO A 65 21.04 -2.61 7.16
CA PRO A 65 21.22 -1.19 6.95
C PRO A 65 22.25 -0.59 7.93
N GLU A 66 23.39 -0.15 7.40
CA GLU A 66 24.45 0.50 8.20
C GLU A 66 24.19 2.00 8.44
N ASP A 67 23.38 2.63 7.59
CA ASP A 67 23.12 4.08 7.56
C ASP A 67 21.79 4.48 8.19
N TRP A 68 20.98 3.52 8.66
CA TRP A 68 19.69 3.81 9.27
C TRP A 68 19.85 4.43 10.66
N HIS A 69 19.00 5.40 10.95
CA HIS A 69 18.98 6.03 12.27
C HIS A 69 18.69 4.98 13.37
N PRO A 70 19.37 5.01 14.53
CA PRO A 70 19.21 3.98 15.59
C PRO A 70 17.77 3.77 16.07
N LEU A 71 16.92 4.80 15.99
CA LEU A 71 15.50 4.70 16.28
C LEU A 71 14.75 3.71 15.37
N LEU A 72 15.16 3.55 14.10
CA LEU A 72 14.60 2.49 13.25
C LEU A 72 15.09 1.12 13.71
N GLY A 73 16.35 1.03 14.17
CA GLY A 73 16.91 -0.18 14.76
C GLY A 73 16.11 -0.70 15.95
N SER A 74 15.51 0.15 16.79
CA SER A 74 14.68 -0.33 17.90
C SER A 74 13.42 -1.10 17.47
N TYR A 75 13.01 -1.02 16.20
CA TYR A 75 11.87 -1.76 15.66
C TYR A 75 12.27 -2.99 14.84
N PHE A 76 13.42 -2.94 14.14
CA PHE A 76 13.76 -3.94 13.11
C PHE A 76 15.09 -4.67 13.32
N SER A 77 15.93 -4.25 14.27
CA SER A 77 17.30 -4.80 14.40
C SER A 77 17.37 -6.29 14.73
N ASP A 78 16.30 -6.84 15.32
CA ASP A 78 16.15 -8.26 15.60
C ASP A 78 15.92 -9.13 14.35
N VAL A 79 15.59 -8.52 13.20
CA VAL A 79 15.30 -9.21 11.94
C VAL A 79 16.15 -8.74 10.74
N TRP A 80 17.08 -7.79 10.93
CA TRP A 80 17.88 -7.23 9.84
C TRP A 80 18.72 -8.25 9.05
N ASN A 81 19.12 -9.36 9.66
CA ASN A 81 19.91 -10.39 9.02
C ASN A 81 19.07 -11.45 8.26
N ASP A 82 17.74 -11.35 8.30
CA ASP A 82 16.83 -12.27 7.62
C ASP A 82 15.67 -11.49 6.97
N PRO A 83 15.75 -11.19 5.66
CA PRO A 83 14.71 -10.48 4.93
C PRO A 83 13.34 -11.18 4.96
N VAL A 84 13.32 -12.51 5.14
CA VAL A 84 12.06 -13.27 5.24
C VAL A 84 11.39 -13.03 6.59
N LEU A 85 12.16 -13.07 7.68
CA LEU A 85 11.63 -12.72 9.01
C LEU A 85 11.25 -11.24 9.08
N TRP A 86 12.02 -10.36 8.45
CA TRP A 86 11.70 -8.94 8.37
C TRP A 86 10.38 -8.69 7.62
N ALA A 87 10.19 -9.32 6.45
CA ALA A 87 8.94 -9.25 5.71
C ALA A 87 7.75 -9.73 6.55
N LYS A 88 7.90 -10.85 7.27
CA LYS A 88 6.86 -11.35 8.17
C LYS A 88 6.55 -10.37 9.28
N LYS A 89 7.55 -9.82 9.95
CA LYS A 89 7.38 -8.81 11.01
C LYS A 89 6.60 -7.59 10.50
N CYS A 90 6.96 -7.08 9.33
CA CYS A 90 6.24 -5.96 8.70
C CYS A 90 4.75 -6.26 8.47
N VAL A 91 4.39 -7.48 8.05
CA VAL A 91 2.98 -7.86 7.82
C VAL A 91 2.26 -8.17 9.14
N GLU A 92 2.84 -9.01 9.98
CA GLU A 92 2.18 -9.62 11.15
C GLU A 92 2.11 -8.66 12.35
N GLU A 93 3.15 -7.86 12.58
CA GLU A 93 3.21 -6.94 13.73
C GLU A 93 2.82 -5.51 13.36
N TYR A 94 3.21 -5.05 12.17
CA TYR A 94 3.03 -3.64 11.77
C TYR A 94 1.91 -3.42 10.76
N GLY A 95 1.29 -4.49 10.25
CA GLY A 95 0.11 -4.39 9.38
C GLY A 95 0.38 -3.82 7.99
N ALA A 96 1.57 -4.07 7.44
CA ALA A 96 1.90 -3.67 6.07
C ALA A 96 0.91 -4.29 5.06
N ASP A 97 0.33 -3.48 4.17
CA ASP A 97 -0.52 -3.97 3.08
C ASP A 97 0.34 -4.64 1.98
N LEU A 98 1.59 -4.19 1.81
CA LEU A 98 2.54 -4.65 0.79
C LEU A 98 3.98 -4.69 1.35
N ILE A 99 4.86 -5.43 0.67
CA ILE A 99 6.30 -5.45 0.95
C ILE A 99 7.04 -4.79 -0.20
N CYS A 100 7.91 -3.84 0.13
CA CYS A 100 8.82 -3.18 -0.78
C CYS A 100 10.23 -3.73 -0.54
N LEU A 101 10.64 -4.74 -1.31
CA LEU A 101 12.02 -5.23 -1.31
C LEU A 101 12.85 -4.29 -2.19
N ARG A 102 13.85 -3.62 -1.60
CA ARG A 102 14.74 -2.68 -2.28
C ARG A 102 16.11 -3.28 -2.54
#